data_AF-W4SFT0-F1
#
_entry.id   AF-W4SFT0-F1
#
_cell.length_a   1.000
_cell.length_b   1.000
_cell.length_c   1.000
_cell.angle_alpha   90.00
_cell.angle_beta   90.00
_cell.angle_gamma   90.00
#
_symmetry.space_group_name_H-M   'P 1'
#
loop_
_entity.id
_entity.type
_entity.pdbx_description
1 polymer ?
#
loop_
_entity_poly.entity_id
_entity_poly.type
_entity_poly.pdbx_seq_one_letter_code
_entity_poly.pdbx_strand_id
1 'polypeptide(L)'
;MTANLLTPLTVGSTVRLDGAEYRLRHFVDLGTVLGEADDGRLVRLEVGRLLEEMRRGDDGADEPSVESSGFEKLSEEAWAEAQRRAAVLAPLINMNRPSKTLVAEAGSHLGVDVVTVYRWLKRWRREGSISALAPQASNGGRGKSRLRPEVEAVLAQSIQELFLTQQRLKPSRLMQDVRMRCRRMDLEPPNESTLRRRIAS
;
A
#
# COMPACT_ATOMS: atom_id res chain seq x y z
N MET A 1 31.39 -4.59 18.20
CA MET A 1 30.18 -5.23 17.66
C MET A 1 29.00 -4.42 18.16
N THR A 2 28.55 -3.44 17.38
CA THR A 2 27.48 -2.52 17.76
C THR A 2 26.14 -3.18 17.47
N ALA A 3 25.51 -3.74 18.50
CA ALA A 3 24.12 -4.17 18.44
C ALA A 3 23.25 -2.90 18.34
N ASN A 4 22.79 -2.61 17.12
CA ASN A 4 21.84 -1.55 16.86
C ASN A 4 20.45 -2.04 17.29
N LEU A 5 20.16 -1.96 18.60
CA LEU A 5 18.85 -2.23 19.19
C LEU A 5 17.91 -1.05 18.89
N LEU A 6 17.46 -0.97 17.64
CA LEU A 6 16.27 -0.19 17.29
C LEU A 6 15.05 -0.98 17.76
N THR A 7 14.71 -0.84 19.04
CA THR A 7 13.42 -1.32 19.59
C THR A 7 12.28 -0.70 18.78
N PRO A 8 11.41 -1.50 18.14
CA PRO A 8 10.43 -0.96 17.20
C PRO A 8 9.19 -0.58 17.99
N LEU A 9 9.19 0.61 18.63
CA LEU A 9 7.95 1.29 18.98
C LEU A 9 7.22 1.53 17.66
N THR A 10 6.37 0.59 17.28
CA THR A 10 5.65 0.58 16.02
C THR A 10 4.17 0.65 16.35
N VAL A 11 3.44 1.38 15.53
CA VAL A 11 1.98 1.36 15.58
C VAL A 11 1.48 -0.07 15.38
N GLY A 12 0.71 -0.57 16.33
CA GLY A 12 0.24 -1.97 16.42
C GLY A 12 0.86 -2.74 17.58
N SER A 13 2.04 -2.35 18.06
CA SER A 13 2.72 -3.03 19.18
C SER A 13 1.99 -2.79 20.50
N THR A 14 1.96 -3.81 21.37
CA THR A 14 1.54 -3.64 22.77
C THR A 14 2.76 -3.31 23.62
N VAL A 15 2.64 -2.31 24.47
CA VAL A 15 3.67 -1.90 25.44
C VAL A 15 3.07 -1.87 26.84
N ARG A 16 3.88 -2.18 27.84
CA ARG A 16 3.46 -2.16 29.24
C ARG A 16 4.06 -0.95 29.94
N LEU A 17 3.23 -0.17 30.62
CA LEU A 17 3.63 1.01 31.38
C LEU A 17 2.86 1.04 32.71
N ASP A 18 3.57 1.21 33.83
CA ASP A 18 2.98 1.21 35.19
C ASP A 18 2.13 -0.03 35.51
N GLY A 19 2.45 -1.17 34.89
CA GLY A 19 1.69 -2.41 35.07
C GLY A 19 0.42 -2.53 34.23
N ALA A 20 0.08 -1.53 33.41
CA ALA A 20 -1.02 -1.58 32.45
C ALA A 20 -0.50 -1.80 31.02
N GLU A 21 -1.24 -2.55 30.21
CA GLU A 21 -0.93 -2.77 28.80
C GLU A 21 -1.62 -1.74 27.90
N TYR A 22 -0.90 -1.32 26.87
CA TYR A 22 -1.38 -0.34 25.90
C TYR A 22 -1.01 -0.77 24.48
N ARG A 23 -2.00 -0.84 23.59
CA ARG A 23 -1.77 -1.04 22.15
C ARG A 23 -1.46 0.29 21.48
N LEU A 24 -0.26 0.45 20.91
CA LEU A 24 0.16 1.66 20.21
C LEU A 24 -0.70 1.87 18.96
N ARG A 25 -1.46 2.95 18.90
CA ARG A 25 -2.39 3.27 17.79
C ARG A 25 -1.83 4.22 16.76
N HIS A 26 -1.05 5.22 17.18
CA HIS A 26 -0.37 6.17 16.29
C HIS A 26 0.60 7.05 17.06
N PHE A 27 1.64 7.54 16.38
CA PHE A 27 2.49 8.60 16.90
C PHE A 27 1.82 9.95 16.73
N VAL A 28 1.77 10.71 17.82
CA VAL A 28 1.38 12.12 17.82
C VAL A 28 2.56 12.96 17.32
N ASP A 29 3.76 12.65 17.80
CA ASP A 29 5.04 13.27 17.45
C ASP A 29 6.19 12.31 17.84
N LEU A 30 7.45 12.78 17.74
CA LEU A 30 8.64 11.97 18.06
C LEU A 30 8.74 11.58 19.56
N GLY A 31 8.08 12.32 20.44
CA GLY A 31 8.09 12.09 21.89
C GLY A 31 6.83 11.40 22.41
N THR A 32 5.75 11.38 21.63
CA THR A 32 4.42 11.00 22.12
C THR A 32 3.75 9.99 21.21
N VAL A 33 3.29 8.88 21.80
CA VAL A 33 2.49 7.86 21.13
C VAL A 33 1.13 7.72 21.81
N LEU A 34 0.07 7.56 21.02
CA LEU A 34 -1.27 7.28 21.53
C LEU A 34 -1.43 5.77 21.66
N GLY A 35 -1.57 5.29 22.90
CA GLY A 35 -1.88 3.91 23.22
C GLY A 35 -3.36 3.74 23.54
N GLU A 36 -3.92 2.57 23.23
CA GLU A 36 -5.25 2.16 23.66
C GLU A 36 -5.12 1.16 24.81
N ALA A 37 -5.73 1.47 25.95
CA ALA A 37 -5.84 0.54 27.07
C ALA A 37 -6.90 -0.54 26.80
N ASP A 38 -6.92 -1.60 27.60
CA ASP A 38 -7.87 -2.72 27.44
C ASP A 38 -9.35 -2.31 27.55
N ASP A 39 -9.64 -1.20 28.24
CA ASP A 39 -10.97 -0.62 28.35
C ASP A 39 -11.38 0.25 27.14
N GLY A 40 -10.52 0.29 26.10
CA GLY A 40 -10.71 1.07 24.88
C GLY A 40 -10.40 2.56 25.03
N ARG A 41 -9.91 3.03 26.18
CA ARG A 41 -9.51 4.42 26.36
C ARG A 41 -8.19 4.70 25.63
N LEU A 42 -8.17 5.81 24.90
CA LEU A 42 -6.96 6.33 24.28
C LEU A 42 -6.19 7.18 25.30
N VAL A 43 -4.94 6.80 25.55
CA VAL A 43 -4.03 7.41 26.51
C VAL A 43 -2.79 7.90 25.77
N ARG A 44 -2.35 9.12 26.08
CA ARG A 44 -1.06 9.63 25.59
C ARG A 44 0.06 9.00 26.42
N LEU A 45 1.03 8.41 25.74
CA LEU A 45 2.19 7.76 26.31
C LEU A 45 3.46 8.47 25.84
N GLU A 46 4.31 8.84 26.79
CA GLU A 46 5.62 9.42 26.51
C GLU A 46 6.58 8.32 26.06
N VAL A 47 7.12 8.46 24.85
CA VAL A 47 8.11 7.55 24.25
C VAL A 47 9.32 7.39 25.16
N GLY A 48 9.80 8.49 25.77
CA GLY A 48 10.92 8.44 26.72
C GLY A 48 10.63 7.53 27.91
N ARG A 49 9.41 7.57 28.45
CA ARG A 49 8.99 6.75 29.60
C ARG A 49 8.81 5.28 29.22
N LEU A 50 8.28 5.01 28.03
CA LEU A 50 8.18 3.66 27.47
C LEU A 50 9.56 3.01 27.30
N LEU A 51 10.53 3.76 26.76
CA LEU A 51 11.90 3.27 26.58
C LEU A 51 12.62 3.00 27.91
N GLU A 52 12.34 3.80 28.94
CA GLU A 52 12.88 3.55 30.29
C GLU A 52 12.28 2.29 30.92
N GLU A 53 10.98 2.07 30.79
CA GLU A 53 10.30 0.93 31.40
C GLU A 53 10.68 -0.38 30.70
N MET A 54 10.80 -0.37 29.37
CA MET A 54 11.33 -1.50 28.59
C MET A 54 12.77 -1.84 28.95
N ARG A 55 13.58 -0.86 29.36
CA ARG A 55 14.94 -1.10 29.87
C ARG A 55 14.98 -1.66 31.29
N ARG A 56 13.92 -1.45 32.09
CA ARG A 56 13.82 -1.95 33.48
C ARG A 56 13.31 -3.38 33.58
N GLY A 57 12.55 -3.86 32.58
CA GLY A 57 11.96 -5.21 32.59
C GLY A 57 12.54 -6.13 31.51
N ASP A 58 13.76 -6.64 31.71
CA ASP A 58 14.33 -7.75 30.91
C ASP A 58 13.97 -9.12 31.50
N ASP A 59 12.71 -9.30 31.92
CA ASP A 59 12.20 -10.59 32.37
C ASP A 59 10.90 -10.91 31.62
N GLY A 60 11.07 -11.63 30.51
CA GLY A 60 10.04 -12.47 29.88
C GLY A 60 8.77 -11.77 29.45
N ALA A 61 8.75 -11.18 28.26
CA ALA A 61 7.51 -10.92 27.54
C ALA A 61 7.68 -11.40 26.09
N ASP A 62 6.68 -12.14 25.63
CA ASP A 62 6.52 -12.72 24.31
C ASP A 62 7.11 -11.85 23.19
N GLU A 63 7.75 -12.50 22.21
CA GLU A 63 8.14 -11.84 20.96
C GLU A 63 6.93 -11.04 20.44
N PRO A 64 7.04 -9.71 20.31
CA PRO A 64 5.93 -8.90 19.89
C PRO A 64 5.50 -9.37 18.49
N SER A 65 4.30 -9.93 18.38
CA SER A 65 3.69 -10.27 17.12
C SER A 65 3.49 -8.98 16.33
N VAL A 66 4.45 -8.67 15.46
CA VAL A 66 4.46 -7.48 14.62
C VAL A 66 3.28 -7.57 13.65
N GLU A 67 2.20 -6.83 13.92
CA GLU A 67 1.20 -6.57 12.90
C GLU A 67 1.86 -5.69 11.81
N SER A 68 2.07 -6.27 10.62
CA SER A 68 2.67 -5.57 9.48
C SER A 68 1.89 -4.30 9.18
N SER A 69 2.48 -3.15 9.46
CA SER A 69 1.89 -1.82 9.23
C SER A 69 1.87 -1.42 7.74
N GLY A 70 2.04 -2.40 6.85
CA GLY A 70 1.91 -2.26 5.40
C GLY A 70 3.03 -1.47 4.72
N PHE A 71 3.90 -0.79 5.48
CA PHE A 71 5.01 -0.01 4.92
C PHE A 71 6.13 -0.89 4.34
N GLU A 72 6.31 -2.10 4.86
CA GLU A 72 7.33 -3.07 4.44
C GLU A 72 7.22 -3.46 2.95
N LYS A 73 6.07 -3.19 2.33
CA LYS A 73 5.76 -3.50 0.92
C LYS A 73 5.79 -2.26 0.00
N LEU A 74 6.10 -1.08 0.52
CA LEU A 74 6.10 0.17 -0.23
C LEU A 74 7.51 0.50 -0.75
N SER A 75 7.60 1.03 -1.97
CA SER A 75 8.84 1.68 -2.43
C SER A 75 9.10 2.97 -1.64
N GLU A 76 10.36 3.45 -1.66
CA GLU A 76 10.75 4.70 -1.03
C GLU A 76 9.94 5.89 -1.55
N GLU A 77 9.65 5.94 -2.86
CA GLU A 77 8.83 6.99 -3.46
C GLU A 77 7.38 6.94 -2.98
N ALA A 78 6.83 5.73 -2.83
CA ALA A 78 5.48 5.55 -2.33
C ALA A 78 5.36 5.94 -0.85
N TRP A 79 6.41 5.68 -0.07
CA TRP A 79 6.52 6.10 1.32
C TRP A 79 6.67 7.63 1.46
N ALA A 80 7.53 8.25 0.67
CA ALA A 80 7.70 9.70 0.65
C ALA A 80 6.38 10.41 0.29
N GLU A 81 5.65 9.91 -0.70
CA GLU A 81 4.36 10.45 -1.09
C GLU A 81 3.27 10.24 -0.02
N ALA A 82 3.31 9.10 0.69
CA ALA A 82 2.42 8.86 1.84
C ALA A 82 2.67 9.89 2.96
N GLN A 83 3.94 10.16 3.28
CA GLN A 83 4.32 11.15 4.28
C GLN A 83 3.92 12.57 3.86
N ARG A 84 4.15 12.95 2.59
CA ARG A 84 3.72 14.23 2.05
C ARG A 84 2.21 14.44 2.24
N ARG A 85 1.40 13.42 1.93
CA ARG A 85 -0.06 13.46 2.14
C ARG A 85 -0.41 13.55 3.62
N ALA A 86 0.26 12.77 4.47
CA ALA A 86 0.04 12.78 5.91
C ALA A 86 0.26 14.18 6.50
N ALA A 87 1.33 14.86 6.10
CA ALA A 87 1.64 16.21 6.57
C ALA A 87 0.53 17.22 6.24
N VAL A 88 -0.02 17.18 5.02
CA VAL A 88 -1.12 18.09 4.61
C VAL A 88 -2.44 17.70 5.28
N LEU A 89 -2.69 16.41 5.49
CA LEU A 89 -3.93 15.91 6.09
C LEU A 89 -3.92 15.89 7.62
N ALA A 90 -2.76 16.06 8.27
CA ALA A 90 -2.59 16.09 9.72
C ALA A 90 -3.65 16.91 10.47
N PRO A 91 -3.98 18.17 10.07
CA PRO A 91 -5.03 18.93 10.75
C PRO A 91 -6.41 18.29 10.63
N LEU A 92 -6.68 17.53 9.57
CA LEU A 92 -7.98 16.90 9.30
C LEU A 92 -8.12 15.52 9.95
N ILE A 93 -7.01 14.82 10.17
CA ILE A 93 -6.98 13.43 10.64
C ILE A 93 -7.59 13.28 12.04
N ASN A 94 -7.37 14.26 12.92
CA ASN A 94 -7.88 14.27 14.29
C ASN A 94 -9.29 14.87 14.41
N MET A 95 -9.85 15.40 13.32
CA MET A 95 -11.20 15.96 13.32
C MET A 95 -12.24 14.87 13.09
N ASN A 96 -13.18 14.71 14.02
CA ASN A 96 -14.30 13.78 13.84
C ASN A 96 -15.15 14.14 12.60
N ARG A 97 -15.31 15.44 12.32
CA ARG A 97 -15.97 15.98 11.13
C ARG A 97 -15.24 17.22 10.60
N PRO A 98 -14.26 17.08 9.70
CA PRO A 98 -13.60 18.24 9.09
C PRO A 98 -14.60 19.01 8.22
N SER A 99 -14.49 20.35 8.22
CA SER A 99 -15.37 21.20 7.41
C SER A 99 -15.07 21.03 5.93
N LYS A 100 -16.08 21.21 5.07
CA LYS A 100 -15.91 21.08 3.61
C LYS A 100 -14.83 22.03 3.07
N THR A 101 -14.72 23.22 3.65
CA THR A 101 -13.72 24.23 3.27
C THR A 101 -12.30 23.74 3.52
N LEU A 102 -12.03 23.21 4.72
CA LEU A 102 -10.69 22.69 5.08
C LEU A 102 -10.30 21.48 4.22
N VAL A 103 -11.26 20.61 3.90
CA VAL A 103 -11.02 19.47 3.00
C VAL A 103 -10.72 19.95 1.58
N ALA A 104 -11.41 21.00 1.10
CA ALA A 104 -11.15 21.58 -0.21
C ALA A 104 -9.78 22.26 -0.30
N GLU A 105 -9.37 22.96 0.76
CA GLU A 105 -8.04 23.56 0.87
C GLU A 105 -6.94 22.49 0.80
N ALA A 106 -7.05 21.43 1.62
CA ALA A 106 -6.11 20.30 1.57
C ALA A 106 -6.09 19.63 0.19
N GLY A 107 -7.24 19.49 -0.48
CA GLY A 107 -7.34 18.99 -1.85
C GLY A 107 -6.59 19.86 -2.84
N SER A 108 -6.76 21.18 -2.75
CA SER A 108 -6.05 22.17 -3.58
C SER A 108 -4.53 22.07 -3.38
N HIS A 109 -4.06 22.02 -2.13
CA HIS A 109 -2.64 21.85 -1.81
C HIS A 109 -2.04 20.55 -2.35
N LEU A 110 -2.84 19.48 -2.42
CA LEU A 110 -2.42 18.18 -2.93
C LEU A 110 -2.69 18.00 -4.43
N GLY A 111 -3.33 18.97 -5.10
CA GLY A 111 -3.72 18.87 -6.50
C GLY A 111 -4.76 17.79 -6.78
N VAL A 112 -5.63 17.49 -5.82
CA VAL A 112 -6.65 16.44 -5.93
C VAL A 112 -8.04 16.95 -5.60
N ASP A 113 -9.06 16.27 -6.12
CA ASP A 113 -10.45 16.56 -5.79
C ASP A 113 -10.80 16.22 -4.33
N VAL A 114 -11.76 16.96 -3.77
CA VAL A 114 -12.28 16.81 -2.39
C VAL A 114 -12.70 15.36 -2.09
N VAL A 115 -13.28 14.65 -3.08
CA VAL A 115 -13.67 13.24 -2.95
C VAL A 115 -12.46 12.35 -2.65
N THR A 116 -11.30 12.63 -3.25
CA THR A 116 -10.06 11.87 -3.02
C THR A 116 -9.58 12.06 -1.59
N VAL A 117 -9.63 13.30 -1.08
CA VAL A 117 -9.27 13.60 0.31
C VAL A 117 -10.17 12.84 1.29
N TYR A 118 -11.50 12.84 1.08
CA TYR A 118 -12.41 12.05 1.90
C TYR A 118 -12.10 10.54 1.86
N ARG A 119 -11.73 10.00 0.69
CA ARG A 119 -11.33 8.60 0.57
C ARG A 119 -10.08 8.28 1.39
N TRP A 120 -9.09 9.17 1.39
CA TRP A 120 -7.89 9.04 2.21
C TRP A 120 -8.20 9.11 3.70
N LEU A 121 -8.98 10.10 4.16
CA LEU A 121 -9.39 10.21 5.57
C LEU A 121 -10.18 8.99 6.05
N LYS A 122 -11.10 8.47 5.22
CA LYS A 122 -11.85 7.25 5.54
C LYS A 122 -10.93 6.05 5.70
N ARG A 123 -9.91 5.92 4.85
CA ARG A 123 -8.94 4.83 4.93
C ARG A 123 -8.03 4.94 6.14
N TRP A 124 -7.52 6.15 6.40
CA TRP A 124 -6.74 6.43 7.60
C TRP A 124 -7.49 6.00 8.86
N ARG A 125 -8.78 6.36 8.99
CA ARG A 125 -9.59 5.94 10.15
C ARG A 125 -9.76 4.42 10.29
N ARG A 126 -9.62 3.67 9.19
CA ARG A 126 -9.70 2.19 9.19
C ARG A 126 -8.36 1.55 9.54
N GLU A 127 -7.26 2.08 9.01
CA GLU A 127 -5.94 1.44 9.03
C GLU A 127 -4.96 2.05 10.04
N GLY A 128 -5.20 3.28 10.50
CA GLY A 128 -4.42 3.95 11.56
C GLY A 128 -2.96 4.24 11.22
N SER A 129 -2.54 4.11 9.96
CA SER A 129 -1.12 4.13 9.57
C SER A 129 -0.86 5.02 8.35
N ILE A 130 0.37 5.53 8.24
CA ILE A 130 0.84 6.36 7.11
C ILE A 130 0.76 5.59 5.79
N SER A 131 0.99 4.28 5.80
CA SER A 131 0.86 3.42 4.63
C SER A 131 -0.54 3.47 4.00
N ALA A 132 -1.59 3.78 4.77
CA ALA A 132 -2.94 4.00 4.25
C ALA A 132 -3.01 5.15 3.22
N LEU A 133 -2.16 6.17 3.38
CA LEU A 133 -2.12 7.34 2.50
C LEU A 133 -1.24 7.12 1.28
N ALA A 134 -0.52 5.99 1.20
CA ALA A 134 0.34 5.67 0.07
C ALA A 134 -0.45 5.59 -1.24
N PRO A 135 0.20 5.92 -2.39
CA PRO A 135 -0.33 5.63 -3.70
C PRO A 135 -0.81 4.19 -3.77
N GLN A 136 -2.04 4.00 -4.22
CA GLN A 136 -2.57 2.67 -4.43
C GLN A 136 -2.33 2.28 -5.87
N ALA A 137 -2.03 1.01 -6.09
CA ALA A 137 -2.18 0.43 -7.41
C ALA A 137 -3.61 0.72 -7.90
N SER A 138 -3.73 1.21 -9.12
CA SER A 138 -5.02 1.42 -9.75
C SER A 138 -5.81 0.11 -9.73
N ASN A 139 -6.99 0.09 -9.12
CA ASN A 139 -7.96 -1.01 -9.25
C ASN A 139 -8.50 -1.12 -10.68
N GLY A 140 -8.26 -0.13 -11.54
CA GLY A 140 -8.55 -0.19 -12.95
C GLY A 140 -7.48 -0.95 -13.71
N GLY A 141 -7.88 -1.76 -14.70
CA GLY A 141 -7.01 -2.59 -15.55
C GLY A 141 -6.08 -1.83 -16.49
N ARG A 142 -5.67 -0.59 -16.14
CA ARG A 142 -4.62 0.12 -16.85
C ARG A 142 -3.31 -0.67 -16.64
N GLY A 143 -2.78 -1.24 -17.71
CA GLY A 143 -1.58 -2.08 -17.70
C GLY A 143 -1.83 -3.57 -17.37
N LYS A 144 -3.04 -3.96 -16.95
CA LYS A 144 -3.40 -5.37 -16.73
C LYS A 144 -4.24 -5.89 -17.90
N SER A 145 -3.82 -7.00 -18.49
CA SER A 145 -4.59 -7.67 -19.53
C SER A 145 -5.93 -8.14 -18.97
N ARG A 146 -6.99 -8.02 -19.77
CA ARG A 146 -8.28 -8.66 -19.51
C ARG A 146 -8.34 -10.08 -20.05
N LEU A 147 -7.28 -10.52 -20.75
CA LEU A 147 -7.16 -11.90 -21.20
C LEU A 147 -6.92 -12.81 -20.01
N ARG A 148 -7.42 -14.03 -20.12
CA ARG A 148 -7.04 -15.13 -19.24
C ARG A 148 -5.50 -15.29 -19.28
N PRO A 149 -4.83 -15.56 -18.15
CA PRO A 149 -3.37 -15.66 -18.08
C PRO A 149 -2.77 -16.63 -19.13
N GLU A 150 -3.46 -17.72 -19.40
CA GLU A 150 -3.04 -18.74 -20.36
C GLU A 150 -3.08 -18.20 -21.80
N VAL A 151 -4.11 -17.42 -22.14
CA VAL A 151 -4.24 -16.76 -23.45
C VAL A 151 -3.20 -15.66 -23.62
N GLU A 152 -2.91 -14.92 -22.55
CA GLU A 152 -1.86 -13.91 -22.53
C GLU A 152 -0.48 -14.54 -22.76
N ALA A 153 -0.20 -15.68 -22.14
CA ALA A 153 1.05 -16.40 -22.31
C ALA A 153 1.25 -16.86 -23.76
N VAL A 154 0.22 -17.46 -24.38
CA VAL A 154 0.25 -17.87 -25.80
C VAL A 154 0.49 -16.65 -26.70
N LEU A 155 -0.20 -15.55 -26.46
CA LEU A 155 -0.05 -14.32 -27.24
C LEU A 155 1.37 -13.75 -27.13
N ALA A 156 1.90 -13.63 -25.92
CA ALA A 156 3.25 -13.12 -25.66
C ALA A 156 4.31 -14.01 -26.30
N GLN A 157 4.16 -15.34 -26.18
CA GLN A 157 5.07 -16.31 -26.79
C GLN A 157 5.09 -16.19 -28.31
N SER A 158 3.92 -16.16 -28.97
CA SER A 158 3.85 -16.00 -30.43
C SER A 158 4.47 -14.67 -30.89
N ILE A 159 4.27 -13.56 -30.16
CA ILE A 159 4.92 -12.28 -30.47
C ILE A 159 6.44 -12.41 -30.39
N GLN A 160 6.95 -13.01 -29.31
CA GLN A 160 8.39 -13.18 -29.10
C GLN A 160 9.04 -14.04 -30.20
N GLU A 161 8.41 -15.17 -30.55
CA GLU A 161 8.96 -16.15 -31.48
C GLU A 161 8.82 -15.75 -32.95
N LEU A 162 7.73 -15.08 -33.32
CA LEU A 162 7.34 -14.91 -34.73
C LEU A 162 7.32 -13.45 -35.19
N PHE A 163 7.29 -12.49 -34.25
CA PHE A 163 7.17 -11.08 -34.58
C PHE A 163 8.40 -10.26 -34.23
N LEU A 164 9.02 -10.52 -33.08
CA LEU A 164 10.23 -9.83 -32.63
C LEU A 164 11.51 -10.46 -33.18
N THR A 165 11.45 -11.01 -34.40
CA THR A 165 12.57 -11.63 -35.12
C THR A 165 12.92 -10.86 -36.39
N GLN A 166 14.10 -11.12 -36.96
CA GLN A 166 14.53 -10.49 -38.23
C GLN A 166 13.56 -10.80 -39.39
N GLN A 167 12.93 -11.98 -39.37
CA GLN A 167 11.92 -12.41 -40.34
C GLN A 167 10.49 -12.26 -39.78
N ARG A 168 10.15 -11.06 -39.31
CA ARG A 168 8.87 -10.75 -38.66
C ARG A 168 7.66 -11.14 -39.51
N LEU A 169 6.77 -11.95 -38.94
CA LEU A 169 5.50 -12.31 -39.55
C LEU A 169 4.54 -11.11 -39.61
N LYS A 170 3.71 -11.08 -40.66
CA LYS A 170 2.60 -10.11 -40.76
C LYS A 170 1.60 -10.34 -39.61
N PRO A 171 0.99 -9.27 -39.05
CA PRO A 171 0.05 -9.38 -37.92
C PRO A 171 -1.09 -10.37 -38.14
N SER A 172 -1.61 -10.49 -39.37
CA SER A 172 -2.67 -11.43 -39.71
C SER A 172 -2.23 -12.90 -39.59
N ARG A 173 -1.01 -13.23 -40.08
CA ARG A 173 -0.45 -14.57 -39.93
C ARG A 173 -0.08 -14.89 -38.49
N LEU A 174 0.43 -13.90 -37.76
CA LEU A 174 0.69 -14.02 -36.32
C LEU A 174 -0.61 -14.32 -35.54
N MET A 175 -1.71 -13.63 -35.85
CA MET A 175 -3.01 -13.91 -35.24
C MET A 175 -3.52 -15.32 -35.57
N GLN A 176 -3.24 -15.82 -36.77
CA GLN A 176 -3.61 -17.18 -37.17
C GLN A 176 -2.85 -18.23 -36.34
N ASP A 177 -1.55 -18.03 -36.09
CA ASP A 177 -0.76 -18.87 -35.19
C ASP A 177 -1.32 -18.85 -33.77
N VAL A 178 -1.58 -17.66 -33.20
CA VAL A 178 -2.18 -17.50 -31.87
C VAL A 178 -3.53 -18.25 -31.79
N ARG A 179 -4.40 -18.13 -32.80
CA ARG A 179 -5.68 -18.87 -32.84
C ARG A 179 -5.46 -20.38 -32.84
N MET A 180 -4.50 -20.88 -33.60
CA MET A 180 -4.21 -22.32 -33.64
C MET A 180 -3.68 -22.81 -32.28
N ARG A 181 -2.77 -22.08 -31.65
CA ARG A 181 -2.22 -22.45 -30.33
C ARG A 181 -3.29 -22.42 -29.24
N CYS A 182 -4.13 -21.38 -29.19
CA CYS A 182 -5.25 -21.31 -28.26
C CYS A 182 -6.21 -22.49 -28.44
N ARG A 183 -6.60 -22.80 -29.69
CA ARG A 183 -7.51 -23.92 -29.98
C ARG A 183 -6.94 -25.29 -29.59
N ARG A 184 -5.63 -25.50 -29.74
CA ARG A 184 -4.97 -26.75 -29.31
C ARG A 184 -4.98 -26.94 -27.79
N MET A 185 -5.17 -25.85 -27.04
CA MET A 185 -5.19 -25.82 -25.59
C MET A 185 -6.62 -25.63 -25.04
N ASP A 186 -7.65 -25.75 -25.89
CA ASP A 186 -9.06 -25.46 -25.54
C ASP A 186 -9.27 -24.07 -24.91
N LEU A 187 -8.51 -23.08 -25.38
CA LEU A 187 -8.61 -21.68 -24.97
C LEU A 187 -9.34 -20.86 -26.04
N GLU A 188 -10.19 -19.94 -25.57
CA GLU A 188 -10.82 -18.95 -26.45
C GLU A 188 -9.76 -17.94 -26.94
N PRO A 189 -9.53 -17.81 -28.25
CA PRO A 189 -8.49 -16.94 -28.78
C PRO A 189 -8.83 -15.45 -28.60
N PRO A 190 -7.82 -14.58 -28.47
CA PRO A 190 -8.06 -13.15 -28.35
C PRO A 190 -8.54 -12.56 -29.68
N ASN A 191 -9.16 -11.37 -29.62
CA ASN A 191 -9.48 -10.61 -30.82
C ASN A 191 -8.18 -10.09 -31.49
N GLU A 192 -8.17 -10.00 -32.82
CA GLU A 192 -7.04 -9.44 -33.58
C GLU A 192 -6.70 -8.00 -33.16
N SER A 193 -7.69 -7.21 -32.76
CA SER A 193 -7.44 -5.88 -32.19
C SER A 193 -6.56 -5.91 -30.94
N THR A 194 -6.65 -6.98 -30.12
CA THR A 194 -5.81 -7.15 -28.93
C THR A 194 -4.36 -7.38 -29.33
N LEU A 195 -4.11 -8.26 -30.31
CA LEU A 195 -2.77 -8.46 -30.87
C LEU A 195 -2.21 -7.15 -31.43
N ARG A 196 -3.00 -6.43 -32.24
CA ARG A 196 -2.58 -5.16 -32.86
C ARG A 196 -2.20 -4.09 -31.85
N ARG A 197 -2.94 -3.98 -30.73
CA ARG A 197 -2.58 -3.07 -29.64
C ARG A 197 -1.28 -3.48 -28.95
N ARG A 198 -1.01 -4.79 -28.85
CA ARG A 198 0.18 -5.32 -28.18
C ARG A 198 1.46 -5.08 -28.97
N ILE A 199 1.38 -5.16 -30.30
CA ILE A 199 2.52 -4.94 -31.20
C ILE A 199 2.79 -3.47 -31.55
N ALA A 200 1.82 -2.59 -31.27
CA ALA A 200 1.93 -1.15 -31.50
C ALA A 200 2.39 -0.39 -30.23
N SER A 201 2.40 -1.08 -29.08
CA SER A 201 2.97 -0.61 -27.82
C SER A 201 4.45 -0.91 -27.76
#